data_AF-A0A7W6ZVA1-F1
#
_entry.id   AF-A0A7W6ZVA1-F1
#
_cell.length_a   1.000
_cell.length_b   1.000
_cell.length_c   1.000
_cell.angle_alpha   90.00
_cell.angle_beta   90.00
_cell.angle_gamma   90.00
#
_symmetry.space_group_name_H-M   'P 1'
#
loop_
_entity.id
_entity.type
_entity.pdbx_description
1 polymer ?
#
loop_
_entity_poly.entity_id
_entity_poly.type
_entity_poly.pdbx_seq_one_letter_code
_entity_poly.pdbx_strand_id
1 'polypeptide(L)' 'MISRYLSKRDLALDSIDLDTCQRAFDAILLKRNISRESEEGEQVAAMIIELFREGVHDEHQLVALVGINESHRPL' A
#
# COMPACT_ATOMS: atom_id res chain seq x y z
N MET A 1 2.73 -2.21 -12.30
CA MET A 1 1.68 -3.25 -12.10
C MET A 1 0.57 -2.75 -11.18
N ILE A 2 0.88 -1.94 -10.15
CA ILE A 2 -0.09 -1.19 -9.33
C ILE A 2 -0.94 -0.21 -10.17
N SER A 3 -0.37 0.28 -11.27
CA SER A 3 -0.99 1.17 -12.26
C SER A 3 -2.30 0.64 -12.88
N ARG A 4 -2.62 -0.65 -12.74
CA ARG A 4 -3.91 -1.25 -13.15
C ARG A 4 -5.08 -0.87 -12.23
N TYR A 5 -4.80 -0.59 -10.95
CA TYR A 5 -5.83 -0.31 -9.94
C TYR A 5 -6.14 1.18 -9.80
N LEU A 6 -5.31 2.01 -10.42
CA LEU A 6 -5.52 3.44 -10.54
C LEU A 6 -6.53 3.76 -11.65
N SER A 7 -7.78 4.02 -11.28
CA SER A 7 -8.81 4.49 -12.22
C SER A 7 -8.51 5.92 -12.67
N LYS A 8 -9.01 6.32 -13.86
CA LYS A 8 -8.67 7.56 -14.60
C LYS A 8 -8.67 8.90 -13.83
N ARG A 9 -9.21 8.95 -12.60
CA ARG A 9 -9.23 10.12 -11.70
C ARG A 9 -7.95 10.24 -10.85
N ASP A 10 -7.17 9.17 -10.77
CA ASP A 10 -5.90 9.03 -10.06
C ASP A 10 -4.70 9.29 -10.99
N LEU A 11 -4.94 9.69 -12.25
CA LEU A 11 -3.88 10.03 -13.23
C LEU A 11 -3.01 11.24 -12.83
N ALA A 12 -3.34 11.90 -11.72
CA ALA A 12 -2.55 12.94 -11.11
C ALA A 12 -1.72 12.43 -9.91
N LEU A 13 -1.49 11.12 -9.79
CA LEU A 13 -0.37 10.66 -8.98
C LEU A 13 0.90 11.01 -9.74
N ASP A 14 1.61 12.01 -9.23
CA ASP A 14 2.95 12.29 -9.69
C ASP A 14 3.78 11.01 -9.53
N SER A 15 4.80 10.78 -10.36
CA SER A 15 5.62 9.55 -10.23
C SER A 15 6.20 9.37 -8.81
N ILE A 16 6.30 10.47 -8.06
CA ILE A 16 6.70 10.53 -6.64
C ILE A 16 5.68 9.81 -5.71
N ASP A 17 4.39 9.93 -5.98
CA ASP A 17 3.32 9.32 -5.19
C ASP A 17 3.30 7.79 -5.34
N LEU A 18 3.55 7.32 -6.56
CA LEU A 18 3.70 5.90 -6.88
C LEU A 18 5.00 5.32 -6.30
N ASP A 19 6.10 6.07 -6.32
CA ASP A 19 7.37 5.65 -5.68
C ASP A 19 7.19 5.46 -4.18
N THR A 20 6.49 6.39 -3.52
CA THR A 20 6.20 6.33 -2.08
C THR A 20 5.34 5.11 -1.73
N CYS A 21 4.28 4.86 -2.49
CA CYS A 21 3.45 3.66 -2.32
C CYS A 21 4.26 2.37 -2.52
N GLN A 22 5.12 2.34 -3.54
CA GLN A 22 5.94 1.18 -3.88
C GLN A 22 6.98 0.87 -2.79
N ARG A 23 7.62 1.90 -2.21
CA ARG A 23 8.57 1.77 -1.11
C ARG A 23 7.91 1.29 0.19
N ALA A 24 6.77 1.88 0.54
CA ALA A 24 5.99 1.44 1.70
C ALA A 24 5.62 -0.05 1.56
N PHE A 25 5.17 -0.44 0.37
CA PHE A 25 4.82 -1.83 0.05
C PHE A 25 6.00 -2.78 0.23
N ASP A 26 7.14 -2.48 -0.39
CA ASP A 26 8.34 -3.31 -0.29
C ASP A 26 8.85 -3.41 1.16
N ALA A 27 8.82 -2.31 1.92
CA ALA A 27 9.20 -2.30 3.32
C ALA A 27 8.30 -3.19 4.19
N ILE A 28 6.98 -3.23 3.93
CA ILE A 28 6.05 -4.10 4.65
C ILE A 28 6.28 -5.57 4.28
N LEU A 29 6.45 -5.87 3.00
CA LEU A 29 6.74 -7.23 2.53
C LEU A 29 8.04 -7.77 3.12
N LEU A 30 9.10 -6.96 3.12
CA LEU A 30 10.39 -7.32 3.72
C LEU A 30 10.26 -7.54 5.23
N LYS A 31 9.55 -6.65 5.94
CA LYS A 31 9.34 -6.77 7.40
C LYS A 31 8.57 -8.03 7.77
N ARG A 32 7.57 -8.42 6.98
CA ARG A 32 6.71 -9.57 7.25
C ARG A 32 7.15 -10.86 6.56
N ASN A 33 8.21 -10.80 5.74
CA ASN A 33 8.67 -11.90 4.90
C ASN A 33 7.56 -12.47 3.98
N ILE A 34 6.67 -11.60 3.51
CA ILE A 34 5.55 -11.97 2.65
C ILE A 34 6.00 -11.89 1.19
N SER A 35 5.61 -12.88 0.39
CA SER A 35 5.81 -12.78 -1.06
C SER A 35 4.84 -11.78 -1.66
N ARG A 36 5.35 -10.89 -2.51
CA ARG A 36 4.54 -9.89 -3.22
C ARG A 36 3.42 -10.50 -4.09
N GLU A 37 3.55 -11.76 -4.46
CA GLU A 37 2.61 -12.52 -5.31
C GLU A 37 1.67 -13.41 -4.49
N SER A 38 1.76 -13.36 -3.16
CA SER A 38 0.82 -14.03 -2.27
C SER A 38 -0.42 -13.19 -2.05
N GLU A 39 -1.51 -13.84 -1.65
CA GLU A 39 -2.76 -13.18 -1.26
C GLU A 39 -2.54 -12.04 -0.25
N GLU A 40 -1.66 -12.29 0.74
CA GLU A 40 -1.25 -11.27 1.71
C GLU A 40 -0.56 -10.07 1.05
N GLY A 41 0.25 -10.28 0.01
CA GLY A 41 0.87 -9.20 -0.76
C GLY A 41 -0.15 -8.37 -1.54
N GLU A 42 -1.15 -9.00 -2.12
CA GLU A 42 -2.26 -8.28 -2.77
C GLU A 42 -3.08 -7.47 -1.75
N GLN A 43 -3.33 -8.01 -0.56
CA GLN A 43 -4.03 -7.30 0.51
C GLN A 43 -3.24 -6.08 1.00
N VAL A 44 -1.94 -6.22 1.23
CA VAL A 44 -1.07 -5.10 1.64
C VAL A 44 -1.07 -4.01 0.57
N ALA A 45 -1.00 -4.37 -0.72
CA ALA A 45 -1.05 -3.39 -1.81
C ALA A 45 -2.39 -2.64 -1.85
N ALA A 46 -3.51 -3.34 -1.69
CA ALA A 46 -4.83 -2.73 -1.64
C ALA A 46 -4.95 -1.73 -0.48
N MET A 47 -4.51 -2.11 0.71
CA MET A 47 -4.54 -1.25 1.90
C MET A 47 -3.71 0.03 1.73
N ILE A 48 -2.51 -0.07 1.15
CA ILE A 48 -1.66 1.11 0.89
C ILE A 48 -2.35 2.08 -0.05
N ILE A 49 -2.98 1.57 -1.11
CA ILE A 49 -3.72 2.41 -2.08
C ILE A 49 -4.94 3.05 -1.42
N GLU A 50 -5.66 2.34 -0.54
CA GLU A 50 -6.80 2.90 0.18
C GLU A 50 -6.38 4.02 1.13
N LEU A 51 -5.35 3.80 1.96
CA LEU A 51 -4.82 4.83 2.87
C LEU A 51 -4.29 6.04 2.11
N PHE A 52 -3.61 5.80 1.00
CA PHE A 52 -3.12 6.85 0.13
C PHE A 52 -4.29 7.70 -0.43
N ARG A 53 -5.40 7.06 -0.82
CA ARG A 53 -6.63 7.75 -1.25
C ARG A 53 -7.35 8.49 -0.12
N GLU A 54 -7.17 8.08 1.13
CA GLU A 54 -7.63 8.83 2.31
C GLU A 54 -6.77 10.07 2.62
N GLY A 55 -5.65 10.25 1.91
CA GLY A 55 -4.74 11.39 2.05
C GLY A 55 -3.45 11.07 2.82
N VAL A 56 -3.14 9.79 3.03
CA VAL A 56 -1.88 9.37 3.68
C VAL A 56 -0.78 9.23 2.62
N HIS A 57 -0.05 10.32 2.39
CA HIS A 57 1.06 10.38 1.42
C HIS A 57 2.44 10.15 2.05
N ASP A 58 2.51 9.66 3.29
CA ASP A 58 3.77 9.47 4.02
C ASP A 58 4.12 7.98 4.15
N GLU A 59 5.32 7.60 3.68
CA GLU A 59 5.81 6.22 3.71
C GLU A 59 5.78 5.62 5.13
N HIS A 60 6.26 6.37 6.12
CA HIS A 60 6.34 5.88 7.49
C HIS A 60 4.95 5.69 8.09
N GLN A 61 3.99 6.56 7.79
CA GLN A 61 2.61 6.38 8.21
C GLN A 61 1.94 5.20 7.51
N LEU A 62 2.15 4.99 6.21
CA LEU A 62 1.62 3.83 5.48
C LEU A 62 2.17 2.53 6.07
N VAL A 63 3.49 2.46 6.28
CA VAL A 63 4.16 1.30 6.89
C VAL A 63 3.72 1.08 8.33
N ALA A 64 3.51 2.15 9.10
CA ALA A 64 2.95 2.05 10.44
C ALA A 64 1.54 1.47 10.33
N LEU A 65 0.59 2.16 9.71
CA LEU A 65 -0.82 1.80 9.65
C LEU A 65 -1.05 0.38 9.12
N VAL A 66 -0.41 -0.01 8.02
CA VAL A 66 -0.54 -1.37 7.47
C VAL A 66 0.25 -2.38 8.31
N GLY A 67 1.40 -1.98 8.85
CA GLY A 67 2.23 -2.82 9.72
C GLY A 67 1.58 -3.17 11.05
N ILE A 68 0.71 -2.31 11.62
CA ILE A 68 -0.07 -2.59 12.85
C ILE A 68 -1.42 -3.26 12.58
N ASN A 69 -1.93 -3.28 11.35
CA ASN A 69 -3.31 -3.73 11.08
C ASN A 69 -3.55 -5.25 11.13
N GLU A 70 -2.72 -6.03 11.83
CA GLU A 70 -3.03 -7.45 12.11
C GLU A 70 -4.26 -7.63 13.01
N SER A 71 -4.82 -6.55 13.56
CA SER A 71 -5.83 -6.61 14.62
C SER A 71 -7.26 -6.24 14.21
N HIS A 72 -7.55 -5.89 12.95
CA HIS A 72 -8.93 -5.53 12.57
C HIS A 72 -9.44 -6.30 11.35
N ARG A 73 -9.76 -7.58 11.60
CA ARG A 73 -10.73 -8.32 10.79
C ARG A 73 -12.10 -8.21 11.49
N PRO A 74 -13.00 -7.28 11.13
CA PRO A 74 -14.39 -7.49 11.46
C PRO A 74 -14.93 -8.60 10.55
N LEU A 75 -15.65 -9.52 11.18
CA LEU A 75 -16.31 -10.69 10.60
C LEU A 75 -17.33 -10.33 9.50
#